data_AF-X1KHW1-F1
#
_entry.id   AF-X1KHW1-F1
#
_cell.length_a   1.000
_cell.length_b   1.000
_cell.length_c   1.000
_cell.angle_alpha   90.00
_cell.angle_beta   90.00
_cell.angle_gamma   90.00
#
_symmetry.space_group_name_H-M   'P 1'
#
loop_
_entity.id
_entity.type
_entity.pdbx_description
1 polymer ?
#
loop_
_entity_poly.entity_id
_entity_poly.type
_entity_poly.pdbx_seq_one_letter_code
_entity_poly.pdbx_strand_id
1 'polypeptide(L)'
;MEPKDFEIRVREDCKEAIVRVIGAIDGQITSKFIKAKLKVKGGNVLKDLENDILKIAVIDRYKPEGKVTVGFINSFCLKVGAIATSIAHDEHNILVVGATDEDMALAANEIINMQGGLVVVNDGMVLA
;
A
#
# COMPACT_ATOMS: atom_id res chain seq x y z
N MET A 1 -11.27 -0.38 7.49
CA MET A 1 -10.75 -0.20 6.13
C MET A 1 -11.41 -1.18 5.19
N GLU A 2 -11.87 -0.68 4.06
CA GLU A 2 -12.40 -1.45 2.94
C GLU A 2 -11.39 -1.43 1.77
N PRO A 3 -11.42 -2.40 0.85
CA PRO A 3 -10.50 -2.43 -0.30
C PRO A 3 -10.52 -1.12 -1.12
N LYS A 4 -11.69 -0.48 -1.23
CA LYS A 4 -11.87 0.80 -1.95
C LYS A 4 -11.02 1.95 -1.39
N ASP A 5 -10.65 1.89 -0.11
CA ASP A 5 -9.83 2.91 0.55
C ASP A 5 -8.38 2.91 0.03
N PHE A 6 -7.96 1.81 -0.62
CA PHE A 6 -6.63 1.62 -1.21
C PHE A 6 -6.58 1.89 -2.71
N GLU A 7 -7.67 2.37 -3.31
CA GLU A 7 -7.72 2.68 -4.73
C GLU A 7 -7.10 4.05 -5.04
N ILE A 8 -6.42 4.15 -6.18
CA ILE A 8 -5.94 5.42 -6.72
C ILE A 8 -6.79 5.74 -7.94
N ARG A 9 -7.76 6.64 -7.75
CA ARG A 9 -8.76 6.96 -8.76
C ARG A 9 -8.27 7.99 -9.77
N VAL A 10 -8.52 7.72 -11.05
CA VAL A 10 -8.31 8.61 -12.19
C VAL A 10 -9.57 8.64 -13.05
N ARG A 11 -9.60 9.49 -14.09
CA ARG A 11 -10.73 9.60 -15.01
C ARG A 11 -11.00 8.25 -15.71
N GLU A 12 -12.27 7.89 -15.88
CA GLU A 12 -12.65 6.53 -16.32
C GLU A 12 -12.17 6.13 -17.71
N ASP A 13 -11.99 7.10 -18.61
CA ASP A 13 -11.47 6.89 -19.97
C ASP A 13 -9.94 6.70 -20.03
N CYS A 14 -9.25 6.91 -18.92
CA CYS A 14 -7.81 6.73 -18.81
C CYS A 14 -7.46 5.24 -18.82
N LYS A 15 -6.55 4.84 -19.72
CA LYS A 15 -6.04 3.45 -19.81
C LYS A 15 -4.69 3.26 -19.13
N GLU A 16 -3.91 4.33 -18.99
CA GLU A 16 -2.57 4.32 -18.42
C GLU A 16 -2.31 5.64 -17.70
N ALA A 17 -1.62 5.57 -16.56
CA ALA A 17 -1.22 6.73 -15.78
C ALA A 17 0.30 6.77 -15.60
N ILE A 18 0.90 7.96 -15.73
CA ILE A 18 2.28 8.19 -15.31
C ILE A 18 2.25 8.54 -13.83
N VAL A 19 2.89 7.71 -13.01
CA VAL A 19 2.89 7.84 -11.56
C VAL A 19 4.29 8.09 -11.02
N ARG A 20 4.35 8.62 -9.80
CA ARG A 20 5.56 8.71 -9.00
C ARG A 20 5.60 7.49 -8.10
N VAL A 21 6.75 6.83 -8.03
CA VAL A 21 6.96 5.61 -7.25
C VAL A 21 8.12 5.86 -6.30
N ILE A 22 7.92 5.49 -5.03
CA ILE A 22 8.97 5.48 -4.02
C ILE A 22 9.84 4.26 -4.30
N GLY A 23 11.10 4.47 -4.69
CA GLY A 23 12.05 3.38 -4.83
C GLY A 23 12.73 3.13 -3.49
N ALA A 24 12.34 2.05 -2.79
CA ALA A 24 13.06 1.64 -1.59
C ALA A 24 14.48 1.18 -1.95
N ILE A 25 15.41 1.44 -1.05
CA ILE A 25 16.80 1.03 -1.15
C ILE A 25 17.10 0.21 0.09
N ASP A 26 17.50 -1.04 -0.12
CA ASP A 26 17.72 -1.97 0.99
C ASP A 26 18.76 -1.43 1.97
N GLY A 27 18.46 -1.56 3.27
CA GLY A 27 19.27 -1.06 4.37
C GLY A 27 19.37 0.47 4.48
N GLN A 28 18.56 1.25 3.75
CA GLN A 28 18.60 2.72 3.79
C GLN A 28 17.25 3.36 4.15
N ILE A 29 17.33 4.48 4.89
CA ILE A 29 16.17 5.32 5.22
C ILE A 29 15.79 6.21 4.03
N THR A 30 16.77 6.53 3.17
CA THR A 30 16.56 7.32 1.97
C THR A 30 15.89 6.48 0.88
N SER A 31 15.16 7.15 0.00
CA SER A 31 14.54 6.54 -1.17
C SER A 31 14.99 7.23 -2.45
N LYS A 32 14.82 6.54 -3.58
CA LYS A 32 14.98 7.13 -4.91
C LYS A 32 13.63 7.46 -5.51
N PHE A 33 13.63 8.46 -6.38
CA PHE A 33 12.45 8.80 -7.16
C PHE A 33 12.39 7.96 -8.45
N ILE A 34 11.28 7.28 -8.68
CA ILE A 34 11.01 6.53 -9.90
C ILE A 34 9.75 7.10 -10.57
N LYS A 35 9.75 7.15 -11.90
CA LYS A 35 8.53 7.34 -12.71
C LYS A 35 8.18 6.03 -13.39
N ALA A 36 6.91 5.65 -13.31
CA ALA A 36 6.40 4.46 -13.98
C ALA A 36 5.12 4.79 -14.74
N LYS A 37 4.87 4.04 -15.80
CA LYS A 37 3.60 4.05 -16.53
C LYS A 37 2.83 2.80 -16.13
N LEU A 38 1.70 2.99 -15.45
CA LEU A 38 0.89 1.89 -14.91
C LEU A 38 -0.45 1.81 -15.64
N LYS A 39 -0.98 0.58 -15.76
CA LYS A 39 -2.29 0.32 -16.34
C LYS A 39 -3.39 0.84 -15.42
N VAL A 40 -4.48 1.28 -16.03
CA VAL A 40 -5.70 1.71 -15.34
C VAL A 40 -6.83 0.76 -15.74
N LYS A 41 -7.62 0.32 -14.77
CA LYS A 41 -8.80 -0.51 -15.00
C LYS A 41 -9.95 -0.02 -14.11
N GLY A 42 -11.10 0.26 -14.72
CA GLY A 42 -12.27 0.78 -14.00
C GLY A 42 -11.98 2.07 -13.24
N GLY A 43 -11.14 2.94 -13.79
CA GLY A 43 -10.71 4.19 -13.14
C GLY A 43 -9.75 4.02 -11.96
N ASN A 44 -9.27 2.81 -11.64
CA ASN A 44 -8.25 2.56 -10.60
C ASN A 44 -6.88 2.28 -11.24
N VAL A 45 -5.84 2.97 -10.78
CA VAL A 45 -4.46 2.70 -11.20
C VAL A 45 -3.97 1.41 -10.54
N LEU A 46 -3.53 0.46 -11.35
CA LEU A 46 -3.12 -0.85 -10.89
C LEU A 46 -1.64 -0.88 -10.48
N LYS A 47 -1.30 -1.80 -9.58
CA LYS A 47 0.08 -2.23 -9.31
C LYS A 47 0.69 -2.92 -10.55
N ASP A 48 2.00 -3.09 -10.57
CA ASP A 48 2.73 -3.84 -11.60
C ASP A 48 3.72 -4.81 -10.95
N LEU A 49 3.29 -6.07 -10.78
CA LEU A 49 4.08 -7.10 -10.12
C LEU A 49 5.31 -7.54 -10.93
N GLU A 50 5.30 -7.38 -12.26
CA GLU A 50 6.44 -7.76 -13.10
C GLU A 50 7.62 -6.82 -12.85
N ASN A 51 7.32 -5.53 -12.70
CA ASN A 51 8.30 -4.49 -12.40
C ASN A 51 8.45 -4.18 -10.89
N ASP A 52 7.89 -5.05 -10.03
CA ASP A 52 7.92 -4.91 -8.58
C ASP A 52 7.38 -3.55 -8.07
N ILE A 53 6.29 -3.07 -8.64
CA ILE A 53 5.61 -1.85 -8.21
C ILE A 53 4.34 -2.27 -7.47
N LEU A 54 4.30 -1.99 -6.17
CA LEU A 54 3.21 -2.30 -5.27
C LEU A 54 2.50 -1.02 -4.83
N LYS A 55 1.32 -1.20 -4.24
CA LYS A 55 0.68 -0.11 -3.51
C LYS A 55 1.25 -0.04 -2.10
N ILE A 56 1.39 1.20 -1.62
CA ILE A 56 1.70 1.52 -0.23
C ILE A 56 0.66 2.51 0.28
N ALA A 57 0.21 2.34 1.51
CA ALA A 57 -0.74 3.23 2.13
C ALA A 57 -0.28 3.64 3.53
N VAL A 58 -0.49 4.91 3.86
CA VAL A 58 -0.37 5.46 5.21
C VAL A 58 -1.77 5.80 5.69
N ILE A 59 -2.09 5.34 6.89
CA ILE A 59 -3.38 5.55 7.56
C ILE A 59 -3.12 6.40 8.79
N ASP A 60 -3.70 7.60 8.84
CA ASP A 60 -3.71 8.43 10.04
C ASP A 60 -4.52 7.74 11.13
N ARG A 61 -3.86 7.34 12.22
CA ARG A 61 -4.50 6.61 13.33
C ARG A 61 -4.91 7.51 14.51
N TYR A 62 -4.55 8.78 14.48
CA TYR A 62 -4.82 9.72 15.59
C TYR A 62 -6.03 10.59 15.33
N LYS A 63 -6.37 10.76 14.04
CA LYS A 63 -7.53 11.54 13.65
C LYS A 63 -8.77 10.65 13.49
N PRO A 64 -9.95 11.10 13.96
CA PRO A 64 -11.19 10.33 13.85
C PRO A 64 -11.54 9.94 12.41
N GLU A 65 -11.13 10.76 11.44
CA GLU A 65 -11.44 10.54 10.02
C GLU A 65 -10.63 9.38 9.40
N GLY A 66 -9.57 8.90 10.06
CA GLY A 66 -8.84 7.71 9.62
C GLY A 66 -8.26 7.84 8.21
N LYS A 67 -7.78 9.03 7.83
CA LYS A 67 -7.46 9.35 6.43
C LYS A 67 -6.43 8.37 5.86
N VAL A 68 -6.81 7.68 4.79
CA VAL A 68 -5.92 6.79 4.02
C VAL A 68 -5.29 7.58 2.88
N THR A 69 -3.96 7.54 2.77
CA THR A 69 -3.20 8.10 1.65
C THR A 69 -2.44 6.98 0.97
N VAL A 70 -2.71 6.78 -0.32
CA VAL A 70 -2.16 5.67 -1.10
C VAL A 70 -1.16 6.19 -2.13
N GLY A 71 -0.08 5.45 -2.33
CA GLY A 71 0.92 5.68 -3.35
C GLY A 71 1.50 4.37 -3.88
N PHE A 72 2.63 4.49 -4.57
CA PHE A 72 3.32 3.34 -5.14
C PHE A 72 4.73 3.21 -4.57
N ILE A 73 5.15 1.97 -4.33
CA ILE A 73 6.49 1.62 -3.86
C ILE A 73 7.10 0.52 -4.72
N ASN A 74 8.44 0.52 -4.82
CA ASN A 74 9.23 -0.48 -5.53
C ASN A 74 10.36 -1.02 -4.63
N SER A 75 10.92 -2.17 -5.00
CA SER A 75 11.99 -2.90 -4.30
C SER A 75 11.52 -3.67 -3.05
N PHE A 76 10.29 -4.20 -3.05
CA PHE A 76 9.75 -5.03 -1.96
C PHE A 76 9.63 -6.51 -2.34
N CYS A 77 9.65 -6.83 -3.64
CA CYS A 77 9.58 -8.18 -4.22
C CYS A 77 8.33 -9.00 -3.82
N LEU A 78 7.35 -8.41 -3.14
CA LEU A 78 6.13 -9.08 -2.72
C LEU A 78 5.25 -9.39 -3.95
N LYS A 79 4.87 -10.66 -4.13
CA LYS A 79 4.02 -11.08 -5.26
C LYS A 79 2.55 -11.31 -4.87
N VAL A 80 2.31 -11.59 -3.59
CA VAL A 80 1.00 -11.92 -3.01
C VAL A 80 0.91 -11.34 -1.60
N GLY A 81 -0.31 -11.15 -1.10
CA GLY A 81 -0.51 -10.73 0.28
C GLY A 81 -0.22 -9.25 0.55
N ALA A 82 -0.14 -8.93 1.84
CA ALA A 82 0.19 -7.62 2.35
C ALA A 82 0.93 -7.71 3.69
N ILE A 83 1.72 -6.68 3.98
CA ILE A 83 2.37 -6.47 5.27
C ILE A 83 1.95 -5.12 5.84
N ALA A 84 1.65 -5.08 7.13
CA ALA A 84 1.25 -3.88 7.83
C ALA A 84 2.04 -3.69 9.14
N THR A 85 2.29 -2.44 9.51
CA THR A 85 2.94 -2.09 10.78
C THR A 85 2.41 -0.78 11.31
N SER A 86 2.32 -0.65 12.64
CA SER A 86 2.13 0.63 13.32
C SER A 86 3.43 1.23 13.86
N ILE A 87 4.57 0.64 13.51
CA ILE A 87 5.92 1.08 13.90
C ILE A 87 6.55 1.76 12.68
N ALA A 88 6.11 2.99 12.42
CA ALA A 88 6.58 3.80 11.30
C ALA A 88 7.16 5.13 11.82
N HIS A 89 8.47 5.22 11.94
CA HIS A 89 9.14 6.40 12.49
C HIS A 89 8.89 7.66 11.62
N ASP A 90 8.53 8.82 12.17
CA ASP A 90 8.35 9.17 13.61
C ASP A 90 6.87 9.37 14.03
N GLU A 91 5.94 9.37 13.08
CA GLU A 91 4.52 9.63 13.36
C GLU A 91 3.78 8.36 13.85
N HIS A 92 4.34 7.18 13.58
CA HIS A 92 3.79 5.87 13.96
C HIS A 92 2.35 5.63 13.46
N ASN A 93 2.00 6.24 12.33
CA ASN A 93 0.79 5.89 11.58
C ASN A 93 0.85 4.42 11.11
N ILE A 94 -0.31 3.87 10.75
CA ILE A 94 -0.34 2.50 10.20
C ILE A 94 0.15 2.58 8.76
N LEU A 95 1.19 1.82 8.44
CA LEU A 95 1.77 1.67 7.12
C LEU A 95 1.42 0.28 6.58
N VAL A 96 0.95 0.21 5.33
CA VAL A 96 0.62 -1.06 4.67
C VAL A 96 1.21 -1.10 3.27
N VAL A 97 1.87 -2.19 2.91
CA VAL A 97 2.32 -2.49 1.54
C VAL A 97 1.66 -3.79 1.11
N GLY A 98 1.08 -3.85 -0.08
CA GLY A 98 0.44 -5.08 -0.53
C GLY A 98 0.26 -5.22 -2.03
N ALA A 99 0.04 -6.47 -2.42
CA ALA A 99 -0.21 -6.89 -3.79
C ALA A 99 -1.70 -6.83 -4.16
N THR A 100 -2.62 -6.83 -3.19
CA THR A 100 -4.07 -6.72 -3.41
C THR A 100 -4.68 -5.69 -2.46
N ASP A 101 -5.75 -5.03 -2.89
CA ASP A 101 -6.41 -4.03 -2.05
C ASP A 101 -7.15 -4.72 -0.88
N GLU A 102 -7.58 -5.97 -1.09
CA GLU A 102 -8.21 -6.85 -0.12
C GLU A 102 -7.28 -7.24 1.02
N ASP A 103 -6.07 -7.73 0.72
CA ASP A 103 -5.10 -8.12 1.74
C ASP A 103 -4.60 -6.89 2.50
N MET A 104 -4.45 -5.75 1.83
CA MET A 104 -4.08 -4.49 2.48
C MET A 104 -5.15 -4.04 3.48
N ALA A 105 -6.43 -4.14 3.10
CA ALA A 105 -7.53 -3.81 4.00
C ALA A 105 -7.58 -4.75 5.21
N LEU A 106 -7.41 -6.06 5.01
CA LEU A 106 -7.35 -7.03 6.09
C LEU A 106 -6.18 -6.75 7.04
N ALA A 107 -4.97 -6.54 6.51
CA ALA A 107 -3.79 -6.28 7.33
C ALA A 107 -3.92 -4.98 8.15
N ALA A 108 -4.46 -3.91 7.54
CA ALA A 108 -4.74 -2.66 8.24
C ALA A 108 -5.75 -2.84 9.38
N ASN A 109 -6.86 -3.54 9.12
CA ASN A 109 -7.89 -3.79 10.12
C ASN A 109 -7.36 -4.63 11.28
N GLU A 110 -6.50 -5.59 11.00
CA GLU A 110 -5.93 -6.44 12.04
C GLU A 110 -4.97 -5.65 12.95
N ILE A 111 -4.15 -4.75 12.40
CA ILE A 111 -3.35 -3.81 13.21
C ILE A 111 -4.26 -2.96 14.12
N ILE A 112 -5.40 -2.49 13.61
CA ILE A 112 -6.36 -1.71 14.40
C ILE A 112 -6.96 -2.56 15.53
N ASN A 113 -7.37 -3.79 15.23
CA ASN A 113 -7.94 -4.73 16.20
C ASN A 113 -6.94 -5.08 17.31
N MET A 114 -5.68 -5.32 16.95
CA MET A 114 -4.58 -5.60 17.87
C MET A 114 -4.09 -4.36 18.63
N GLN A 115 -4.59 -3.17 18.28
CA GLN A 115 -4.17 -1.88 18.82
C GLN A 115 -2.68 -1.55 18.57
N GLY A 116 -2.13 -2.06 17.47
CA GLY A 116 -0.74 -1.87 17.05
C GLY A 116 0.04 -3.18 16.92
N GLY A 117 1.19 -3.10 16.25
CA GLY A 117 2.08 -4.24 16.03
C GLY A 117 2.51 -4.35 14.57
N LEU A 118 2.72 -5.59 14.14
CA LEU A 118 2.98 -5.98 12.76
C LEU A 118 2.01 -7.09 12.38
N VAL A 119 1.56 -7.10 11.13
CA VAL A 119 0.67 -8.12 10.60
C VAL A 119 1.14 -8.53 9.20
N VAL A 120 1.12 -9.84 8.93
CA VAL A 120 1.33 -10.42 7.60
C VAL A 120 0.05 -11.12 7.16
N VAL A 121 -0.41 -10.79 5.95
CA VAL A 121 -1.59 -11.39 5.33
C VAL A 121 -1.20 -12.03 4.00
N ASN A 122 -1.79 -13.18 3.68
CA ASN A 122 -1.74 -13.76 2.34
C ASN A 122 -3.08 -14.39 1.97
N ASP A 123 -3.60 -14.06 0.78
CA ASP A 123 -4.85 -14.59 0.23
C ASP A 123 -6.01 -14.59 1.24
N GLY A 124 -6.22 -13.45 1.91
CA GLY A 124 -7.30 -13.26 2.89
C GLY A 124 -7.09 -13.95 4.25
N MET A 125 -5.89 -14.48 4.52
CA MET A 125 -5.55 -15.09 5.81
C MET A 125 -4.44 -14.33 6.53
N VAL A 126 -4.63 -14.05 7.82
CA VAL A 126 -3.59 -13.54 8.71
C VAL A 126 -2.62 -14.68 9.04
N LEU A 127 -1.34 -14.48 8.80
CA LEU A 127 -0.28 -15.49 8.98
C LEU A 127 0.57 -15.26 10.23
N ALA A 128 0.82 -14.00 10.59
CA ALA A 128 1.65 -13.58 11.71
C ALA A 128 1.28 -12.17 12.16
#